data_AF-A0A7W6GEM4-F1
#
_entry.id   AF-A0A7W6GEM4-F1
#
_cell.length_a   1.000
_cell.length_b   1.000
_cell.length_c   1.000
_cell.angle_alpha   90.00
_cell.angle_beta   90.00
_cell.angle_gamma   90.00
#
_symmetry.space_group_name_H-M   'P 1'
#
loop_
_entity.id
_entity.type
_entity.pdbx_description
1 polymer ?
#
loop_
_entity_poly.entity_id
_entity_poly.type
_entity_poly.pdbx_seq_one_letter_code
_entity_poly.pdbx_strand_id
1 'polypeptide(L)'
;MQNAITTLQDGPGPRTGSLAGVSAGIARGVCRYLAAAGYGCLLETPLRSGRRADVMAIGPQGEIVIVEIKSGPQDFRTDRKWPDYREFCDRFYFAVDQAFPVALIPEEVGLLIADRYGAAELRASARHPLPGARRKAVSLGFARLAALRLQATLDPQAPHGLL
;
A
#
# COMPACT_ATOMS: atom_id res chain seq x y z
N MET A 1 28.43 15.71 39.96
CA MET A 1 27.37 16.16 39.04
C MET A 1 27.21 15.11 37.96
N GLN A 2 26.18 14.27 38.08
CA GLN A 2 25.80 13.25 37.09
C GLN A 2 25.20 13.97 35.86
N ASN A 3 25.79 13.80 34.67
CA ASN A 3 25.11 14.14 33.43
C ASN A 3 24.51 12.86 32.85
N ALA A 4 23.17 12.82 32.87
CA ALA A 4 22.36 11.77 32.29
C ALA A 4 22.51 11.77 30.77
N ILE A 5 23.10 10.69 30.25
CA ILE A 5 23.00 10.33 28.84
C ILE A 5 21.59 9.77 28.66
N THR A 6 20.64 10.62 28.27
CA THR A 6 19.30 10.19 27.90
C THR A 6 19.39 9.41 26.60
N THR A 7 19.15 8.11 26.71
CA THR A 7 18.97 7.13 25.64
C THR A 7 18.00 7.69 24.59
N LEU A 8 18.51 7.96 23.39
CA LEU A 8 17.66 8.05 22.20
C LEU A 8 17.09 6.65 21.99
N GLN A 9 15.84 6.45 22.40
CA GLN A 9 15.10 5.22 22.15
C GLN A 9 14.95 5.07 20.63
N ASP A 10 15.40 3.91 20.14
CA ASP A 10 15.20 3.44 18.78
C ASP A 10 13.74 3.63 18.35
N GLY A 11 13.52 4.51 17.35
CA GLY A 11 12.26 4.52 16.61
C GLY A 11 12.02 3.14 16.00
N PRO A 12 10.76 2.73 15.76
CA PRO A 12 10.49 1.41 15.23
C PRO A 12 11.19 1.28 13.87
N GLY A 13 12.18 0.39 13.82
CA GLY A 13 12.93 0.09 12.60
C GLY A 13 11.99 -0.33 11.45
N PRO A 14 12.50 -0.32 10.20
CA PRO A 14 11.70 -0.71 9.04
C PRO A 14 11.09 -2.09 9.26
N ARG A 15 9.75 -2.19 9.21
CA ARG A 15 9.06 -3.48 9.30
C ARG A 15 9.41 -4.31 8.07
N THR A 16 10.33 -5.25 8.20
CA THR A 16 10.69 -6.27 7.22
C THR A 16 9.55 -7.27 7.06
N GLY A 17 8.44 -6.83 6.49
CA GLY A 17 7.27 -7.66 6.26
C GLY A 17 7.02 -7.78 4.78
N SER A 18 7.79 -8.62 4.08
CA SER A 18 7.46 -8.98 2.70
C SER A 18 6.09 -9.66 2.67
N LEU A 19 5.26 -9.33 1.68
CA LEU A 19 3.99 -10.01 1.46
C LEU A 19 4.25 -11.51 1.26
N ALA A 20 3.80 -12.33 2.22
CA ALA A 20 3.99 -13.78 2.22
C ALA A 20 2.66 -14.52 2.34
N GLY A 21 2.63 -15.78 1.88
CA GLY A 21 1.47 -16.66 2.02
C GLY A 21 0.17 -16.07 1.46
N VAL A 22 -0.88 -16.04 2.28
CA VAL A 22 -2.22 -15.53 1.91
C VAL A 22 -2.14 -14.09 1.39
N SER A 23 -1.35 -13.22 2.04
CA SER A 23 -1.22 -11.82 1.64
C SER A 23 -0.62 -11.65 0.24
N ALA A 24 0.31 -12.53 -0.15
CA ALA A 24 0.87 -12.53 -1.51
C ALA A 24 -0.19 -12.93 -2.57
N GLY A 25 -1.07 -13.88 -2.22
CA GLY A 25 -2.22 -14.26 -3.04
C GLY A 25 -3.16 -13.07 -3.26
N ILE A 26 -3.63 -12.46 -2.18
CA ILE A 26 -4.51 -11.27 -2.22
C ILE A 26 -3.88 -10.14 -3.05
N ALA A 27 -2.60 -9.83 -2.81
CA ALA A 27 -1.88 -8.78 -3.55
C ALA A 27 -1.89 -9.04 -5.06
N ARG A 28 -1.67 -10.30 -5.48
CA ARG A 28 -1.71 -10.70 -6.88
C ARG A 28 -3.11 -10.51 -7.48
N GLY A 29 -4.16 -10.91 -6.77
CA GLY A 29 -5.54 -10.73 -7.21
C GLY A 29 -5.91 -9.25 -7.38
N VAL A 30 -5.56 -8.43 -6.39
CA VAL A 30 -5.76 -6.98 -6.42
C VAL A 30 -5.03 -6.35 -7.61
N CYS A 31 -3.75 -6.68 -7.81
CA CYS A 31 -2.99 -6.15 -8.95
C CYS A 31 -3.60 -6.53 -10.30
N ARG A 32 -4.16 -7.74 -10.43
CA ARG A 32 -4.86 -8.17 -11.66
C ARG A 32 -6.15 -7.40 -11.90
N TYR A 33 -6.95 -7.22 -10.85
CA TYR A 33 -8.17 -6.42 -10.90
C TYR A 33 -7.87 -4.98 -11.33
N LEU A 34 -6.87 -4.35 -10.70
CA LEU A 34 -6.46 -2.99 -11.02
C LEU A 34 -5.88 -2.89 -12.45
N ALA A 35 -5.05 -3.85 -12.86
CA ALA A 35 -4.51 -3.90 -14.22
C ALA A 35 -5.60 -4.04 -15.29
N ALA A 36 -6.65 -4.84 -15.03
CA ALA A 36 -7.80 -4.95 -15.93
C ALA A 36 -8.57 -3.63 -16.05
N ALA A 37 -8.51 -2.77 -15.03
CA ALA A 37 -9.06 -1.42 -15.04
C ALA A 37 -8.06 -0.35 -15.58
N GLY A 38 -6.90 -0.76 -16.11
CA GLY A 38 -5.91 0.15 -16.72
C GLY A 38 -4.92 0.79 -15.74
N TYR A 39 -4.83 0.30 -14.50
CA TYR A 39 -3.88 0.81 -13.51
C TYR A 39 -2.53 0.08 -13.57
N GLY A 40 -1.44 0.82 -13.33
CA GLY A 40 -0.13 0.26 -13.02
C GLY A 40 0.08 0.13 -11.51
N CYS A 41 0.61 -1.00 -11.03
CA CYS A 41 0.71 -1.30 -9.60
C CYS A 41 2.17 -1.43 -9.12
N LEU A 42 2.42 -1.00 -7.88
CA LEU A 42 3.63 -1.30 -7.11
C LEU A 42 3.24 -1.88 -5.75
N LEU A 43 3.87 -3.00 -5.39
CA LEU A 43 3.72 -3.59 -4.06
C LEU A 43 4.64 -2.91 -3.05
N GLU A 44 4.29 -2.93 -1.77
CA GLU A 44 5.18 -2.50 -0.69
C GLU A 44 5.80 -1.10 -0.94
N THR A 45 4.95 -0.11 -1.23
CA THR A 45 5.39 1.23 -1.63
C THR A 45 5.61 2.12 -0.41
N PRO A 46 6.83 2.59 -0.12
CA PRO A 46 7.08 3.50 0.99
C PRO A 46 6.40 4.86 0.78
N LEU A 47 5.89 5.43 1.87
CA LEU A 47 5.24 6.74 1.91
C LEU A 47 6.06 7.71 2.74
N ARG A 48 5.91 9.01 2.48
CA ARG A 48 6.63 10.07 3.23
C ARG A 48 6.31 10.10 4.73
N SER A 49 5.22 9.47 5.15
CA SER A 49 4.86 9.29 6.56
C SER A 49 5.72 8.25 7.30
N GLY A 50 6.64 7.57 6.61
CA GLY A 50 7.39 6.41 7.14
C GLY A 50 6.60 5.09 7.09
N ARG A 51 5.37 5.12 6.56
CA ARG A 51 4.55 3.94 6.31
C ARG A 51 4.91 3.27 4.98
N ARG A 52 4.35 2.09 4.77
CA ARG A 52 4.42 1.35 3.51
C ARG A 52 3.02 0.91 3.12
N ALA A 53 2.60 1.24 1.90
CA ALA A 53 1.35 0.77 1.32
C ALA A 53 1.57 -0.64 0.75
N ASP A 54 0.67 -1.58 1.03
CA ASP A 54 0.80 -2.96 0.53
C ASP A 54 0.68 -3.00 -1.00
N VAL A 55 -0.32 -2.31 -1.55
CA VAL A 55 -0.46 -2.05 -2.98
C VAL A 55 -0.70 -0.56 -3.18
N MET A 56 0.09 0.05 -4.05
CA MET A 56 -0.16 1.38 -4.59
C MET A 56 -0.35 1.26 -6.09
N ALA A 57 -1.30 2.00 -6.65
CA ALA A 57 -1.55 1.97 -8.09
C ALA A 57 -1.79 3.37 -8.66
N ILE A 58 -1.39 3.56 -9.91
CA ILE A 58 -1.62 4.79 -10.69
C ILE A 58 -2.50 4.51 -11.90
N GLY A 59 -3.57 5.28 -12.04
CA GLY A 59 -4.53 5.18 -13.13
C GLY A 59 -4.12 5.99 -14.37
N PRO A 60 -4.82 5.83 -15.49
CA PRO A 60 -4.46 6.49 -16.75
C PRO A 60 -4.61 8.01 -16.71
N GLN A 61 -5.40 8.57 -15.78
CA GLN A 61 -5.50 10.02 -15.56
C GLN A 61 -4.71 10.49 -14.33
N GLY A 62 -3.84 9.64 -13.80
CA GLY A 62 -2.99 9.94 -12.64
C GLY A 62 -3.73 9.83 -11.29
N GLU A 63 -4.85 9.10 -11.25
CA GLU A 63 -5.49 8.72 -9.99
C GLU A 63 -4.59 7.79 -9.21
N ILE A 64 -4.48 8.02 -7.91
CA ILE A 64 -3.72 7.18 -7.01
C ILE A 64 -4.67 6.34 -6.19
N VAL A 65 -4.45 5.02 -6.18
CA VAL A 65 -5.18 4.07 -5.33
C VAL A 65 -4.19 3.46 -4.35
N ILE A 66 -4.59 3.37 -3.09
CA ILE A 66 -3.91 2.54 -2.09
C ILE A 66 -4.84 1.42 -1.67
N VAL A 67 -4.31 0.21 -1.61
CA VAL A 67 -5.00 -0.96 -1.07
C VAL A 67 -4.14 -1.56 0.04
N GLU A 68 -4.68 -1.63 1.25
CA GLU A 68 -4.05 -2.34 2.39
C GLU A 68 -4.66 -3.74 2.51
N ILE A 69 -3.81 -4.75 2.64
CA ILE A 69 -4.21 -6.14 2.71
C ILE A 69 -4.42 -6.54 4.17
N LYS A 70 -5.56 -7.16 4.48
CA LYS A 70 -5.81 -7.73 5.81
C LYS A 70 -5.95 -9.24 5.71
N SER A 71 -4.89 -9.93 6.16
CA SER A 71 -4.82 -11.39 6.19
C SER A 71 -5.74 -12.04 7.24
N GLY A 72 -6.31 -11.24 8.15
CA GLY A 72 -7.29 -11.68 9.13
C GLY A 72 -7.76 -10.57 10.06
N PRO A 73 -8.78 -10.82 10.91
CA PRO A 73 -9.37 -9.81 11.79
C PRO A 73 -8.38 -9.09 12.71
N GLN A 74 -7.34 -9.81 13.17
CA GLN A 74 -6.35 -9.25 14.08
C GLN A 74 -5.49 -8.17 13.40
N ASP A 75 -5.09 -8.40 12.15
CA ASP A 75 -4.33 -7.44 11.34
C ASP A 75 -5.08 -6.10 11.26
N PHE A 76 -6.38 -6.15 10.92
CA PHE A 76 -7.25 -4.98 10.89
C PHE A 76 -7.34 -4.26 12.26
N ARG A 77 -7.58 -5.00 13.34
CA ARG A 77 -7.73 -4.41 14.69
C ARG A 77 -6.45 -3.71 15.18
N THR A 78 -5.28 -4.17 14.74
CA THR A 78 -4.00 -3.57 15.12
C THR A 78 -3.62 -2.37 14.26
N ASP A 79 -4.15 -2.27 13.05
CA ASP A 79 -3.86 -1.17 12.13
C ASP A 79 -4.72 0.06 12.42
N ARG A 80 -4.53 0.70 13.57
CA ARG A 80 -5.36 1.83 14.01
C ARG A 80 -5.14 3.13 13.25
N LYS A 81 -4.14 3.15 12.36
CA LYS A 81 -3.69 4.37 11.71
C LYS A 81 -3.84 4.30 10.18
N TRP A 82 -4.67 3.37 9.71
CA TRP A 82 -5.05 3.28 8.31
C TRP A 82 -5.66 4.58 7.74
N PRO A 83 -6.36 5.46 8.50
CA PRO A 83 -6.92 6.68 7.91
C PRO A 83 -5.86 7.61 7.32
N ASP A 84 -4.62 7.58 7.85
CA ASP A 84 -3.49 8.38 7.38
C ASP A 84 -3.15 8.12 5.90
N TYR A 85 -3.47 6.94 5.36
CA TYR A 85 -3.23 6.61 3.95
C TYR A 85 -4.06 7.45 2.98
N ARG A 86 -5.20 8.01 3.42
CA ARG A 86 -6.04 8.90 2.61
C ARG A 86 -5.34 10.18 2.21
N GLU A 87 -4.27 10.59 2.90
CA GLU A 87 -3.46 11.74 2.46
C GLU A 87 -2.54 11.44 1.26
N PHE A 88 -2.48 10.18 0.82
CA PHE A 88 -1.56 9.70 -0.22
C PHE A 88 -2.27 9.04 -1.40
N CYS A 89 -3.61 8.99 -1.41
CA CYS A 89 -4.40 8.42 -2.50
C CYS A 89 -5.69 9.20 -2.75
N ASP A 90 -6.29 8.99 -3.92
CA ASP A 90 -7.64 9.45 -4.26
C ASP A 90 -8.72 8.48 -3.81
N ARG A 91 -8.35 7.19 -3.69
CA ARG A 91 -9.21 6.10 -3.25
C ARG A 91 -8.40 5.16 -2.38
N PHE A 92 -9.02 4.76 -1.27
CA PHE A 92 -8.44 3.84 -0.31
C PHE A 92 -9.32 2.60 -0.19
N TYR A 93 -8.71 1.42 -0.25
CA TYR A 93 -9.37 0.14 -0.11
C TYR A 93 -8.69 -0.70 0.97
N PHE A 94 -9.48 -1.54 1.64
CA PHE A 94 -8.95 -2.78 2.17
C PHE A 94 -9.14 -3.91 1.15
N ALA A 95 -8.20 -4.85 1.11
CA ALA A 95 -8.37 -6.12 0.43
C ALA A 95 -8.26 -7.28 1.42
N VAL A 96 -9.21 -8.20 1.36
CA VAL A 96 -9.32 -9.35 2.26
C VAL A 96 -9.66 -10.61 1.47
N ASP A 97 -9.50 -11.78 2.08
CA ASP A 97 -10.00 -13.03 1.50
C ASP A 97 -11.50 -13.22 1.72
N GLN A 98 -12.06 -14.26 1.11
CA GLN A 98 -13.47 -14.61 1.21
C GLN A 98 -13.94 -15.00 2.64
N ALA A 99 -13.02 -15.40 3.52
CA ALA A 99 -13.34 -15.86 4.87
C ALA A 99 -13.32 -14.71 5.90
N PHE A 100 -12.80 -13.54 5.51
CA PHE A 100 -12.73 -12.39 6.38
C PHE A 100 -14.13 -11.86 6.75
N PRO A 101 -14.42 -11.57 8.03
CA PRO A 101 -15.68 -11.00 8.47
C PRO A 101 -15.80 -9.53 8.03
N VAL A 102 -16.34 -9.31 6.84
CA VAL A 102 -16.41 -7.99 6.18
C VAL A 102 -17.12 -6.91 7.01
N ALA A 103 -18.00 -7.29 7.93
CA ALA A 103 -18.67 -6.39 8.87
C ALA A 103 -17.71 -5.67 9.83
N LEU A 104 -16.46 -6.12 9.96
CA LEU A 104 -15.43 -5.39 10.70
C LEU A 104 -14.95 -4.13 9.97
N ILE A 105 -15.06 -4.10 8.64
CA ILE A 105 -14.54 -2.99 7.83
C ILE A 105 -15.57 -1.86 7.80
N PRO A 106 -15.19 -0.62 8.18
CA PRO A 106 -16.10 0.53 8.17
C PRO A 106 -16.74 0.76 6.80
N GLU A 107 -18.03 1.09 6.77
CA GLU A 107 -18.83 1.20 5.54
C GLU A 107 -18.32 2.26 4.57
N GLU A 108 -17.66 3.30 5.07
CA GLU A 108 -17.08 4.40 4.30
C GLU A 108 -15.75 4.04 3.60
N VAL A 109 -15.23 2.84 3.82
CA VAL A 109 -13.97 2.36 3.25
C VAL A 109 -14.25 1.41 2.10
N GLY A 110 -13.56 1.59 0.98
CA GLY A 110 -13.65 0.65 -0.15
C GLY A 110 -13.19 -0.75 0.26
N LEU A 111 -13.81 -1.77 -0.31
CA LEU A 111 -13.54 -3.16 0.04
C LEU A 111 -13.44 -4.05 -1.19
N LEU A 112 -12.30 -4.72 -1.32
CA LEU A 112 -12.05 -5.76 -2.30
C LEU A 112 -12.02 -7.13 -1.62
N ILE A 113 -12.69 -8.12 -2.21
CA ILE A 113 -12.50 -9.54 -1.88
C ILE A 113 -11.56 -10.11 -2.94
N ALA A 114 -10.44 -10.70 -2.53
CA ALA A 114 -9.41 -11.14 -3.45
C ALA A 114 -8.75 -12.45 -3.05
N ASP A 115 -8.18 -13.12 -4.05
CA ASP A 115 -7.36 -14.30 -3.90
C ASP A 115 -6.20 -14.27 -4.93
N ARG A 116 -5.48 -15.39 -5.10
CA ARG A 116 -4.35 -15.44 -6.06
C ARG A 116 -4.76 -15.28 -7.53
N TYR A 117 -6.04 -15.39 -7.85
CA TYR A 117 -6.57 -15.40 -9.21
C TYR A 117 -7.10 -14.04 -9.64
N GLY A 118 -7.78 -13.32 -8.76
CA GLY A 118 -8.35 -12.01 -9.05
C GLY A 118 -8.92 -11.32 -7.81
N ALA A 119 -9.67 -10.25 -8.04
CA ALA A 119 -10.42 -9.56 -6.99
C ALA A 119 -11.77 -9.09 -7.53
N ALA A 120 -12.74 -8.95 -6.63
CA ALA A 120 -14.04 -8.34 -6.87
C ALA A 120 -14.23 -7.15 -5.92
N GLU A 121 -14.78 -6.06 -6.45
CA GLU A 121 -15.17 -4.92 -5.62
C GLU A 121 -16.50 -5.22 -4.95
N LEU A 122 -16.46 -5.44 -3.63
CA LEU A 122 -17.66 -5.58 -2.82
C LEU A 122 -18.26 -4.21 -2.47
N ARG A 123 -17.39 -3.21 -2.30
CA ARG A 123 -17.81 -1.83 -2.02
C ARG A 123 -16.84 -0.83 -2.65
N ALA A 124 -17.38 0.07 -3.45
CA ALA A 124 -16.62 1.15 -4.06
C ALA A 124 -16.06 2.11 -3.00
N SER A 125 -14.80 2.52 -3.16
CA SER A 125 -14.20 3.53 -2.29
C SER A 125 -14.70 4.92 -2.66
N ALA A 126 -15.10 5.73 -1.68
CA ALA A 126 -15.41 7.14 -1.91
C ALA A 126 -14.16 7.90 -2.39
N ARG A 127 -14.31 8.64 -3.50
CA ARG A 127 -13.23 9.45 -4.06
C ARG A 127 -12.97 10.68 -3.21
N HIS A 128 -11.72 10.89 -2.82
CA HIS A 128 -11.24 12.06 -2.08
C HIS A 128 -9.99 12.60 -2.79
N PRO A 129 -10.14 13.55 -3.73
CA PRO A 129 -9.05 13.91 -4.62
C PRO A 129 -7.83 14.46 -3.88
N LEU A 130 -6.63 13.99 -4.25
CA LEU A 130 -5.40 14.56 -3.76
C LEU A 130 -5.23 16.02 -4.22
N PRO A 131 -4.79 16.93 -3.33
CA PRO A 131 -4.33 18.25 -3.72
C PRO A 131 -3.19 18.17 -4.76
N GLY A 132 -3.14 19.11 -5.71
CA GLY A 132 -2.21 19.04 -6.84
C GLY A 132 -0.74 18.86 -6.46
N ALA A 133 -0.26 19.58 -5.44
CA ALA A 133 1.12 19.43 -4.94
C ALA A 133 1.38 18.02 -4.37
N ARG A 134 0.42 17.46 -3.63
CA ARG A 134 0.51 16.10 -3.07
C ARG A 134 0.48 15.06 -4.18
N ARG A 135 -0.42 15.19 -5.15
CA ARG A 135 -0.49 14.32 -6.34
C ARG A 135 0.83 14.28 -7.09
N LYS A 136 1.43 15.44 -7.37
CA LYS A 136 2.73 15.54 -8.03
C LYS A 136 3.81 14.80 -7.25
N ALA A 137 3.92 15.05 -5.95
CA ALA A 137 4.94 14.42 -5.11
C ALA A 137 4.78 12.89 -5.06
N VAL A 138 3.55 12.40 -4.92
CA VAL A 138 3.23 10.98 -4.88
C VAL A 138 3.51 10.30 -6.22
N SER A 139 3.07 10.90 -7.33
CA SER A 139 3.25 10.35 -8.68
C SER A 139 4.73 10.26 -9.07
N LEU A 140 5.53 11.29 -8.74
CA LEU A 140 6.97 11.26 -8.95
C LEU A 140 7.67 10.19 -8.11
N GLY A 141 7.25 10.01 -6.85
CA GLY A 141 7.75 8.95 -5.98
C GLY A 141 7.44 7.56 -6.53
N PHE A 142 6.20 7.35 -6.97
CA PHE A 142 5.76 6.12 -7.62
C PHE A 142 6.57 5.82 -8.88
N ALA A 143 6.70 6.78 -9.80
CA ALA A 143 7.43 6.60 -11.05
C ALA A 143 8.92 6.28 -10.82
N ARG A 144 9.57 6.99 -9.88
CA ARG A 144 10.96 6.73 -9.52
C ARG A 144 11.14 5.33 -8.93
N LEU A 145 10.25 4.91 -8.03
CA LEU A 145 10.30 3.56 -7.44
C LEU A 145 10.09 2.47 -8.49
N ALA A 146 9.13 2.66 -9.41
CA ALA A 146 8.91 1.73 -10.51
C ALA A 146 10.14 1.59 -11.40
N ALA A 147 10.76 2.71 -11.79
CA ALA A 147 11.97 2.72 -12.62
C ALA A 147 13.14 2.01 -11.92
N LEU A 148 13.37 2.28 -10.63
CA LEU A 148 14.43 1.64 -9.86
C LEU A 148 14.21 0.12 -9.73
N ARG A 149 12.98 -0.32 -9.46
CA ARG A 149 12.66 -1.75 -9.38
C ARG A 149 12.79 -2.47 -10.72
N LEU A 150 12.37 -1.81 -11.81
CA LEU A 150 12.56 -2.36 -13.16
C LEU A 150 14.05 -2.46 -13.49
N GLN A 151 14.84 -1.43 -13.19
CA GLN A 151 16.29 -1.46 -13.38
C GLN A 151 16.93 -2.61 -12.59
N ALA A 152 16.60 -2.77 -11.30
CA ALA A 152 17.12 -3.87 -10.50
C ALA A 152 16.69 -5.26 -11.01
N THR A 153 15.56 -5.36 -11.69
CA THR A 153 15.11 -6.60 -12.35
C THR A 153 15.90 -6.87 -13.63
N LEU A 154 16.17 -5.84 -14.42
CA LEU A 154 16.88 -5.94 -15.70
C LEU A 154 18.39 -6.11 -15.52
N ASP A 155 18.96 -5.49 -14.49
CA ASP A 155 20.37 -5.59 -14.12
C ASP A 155 20.51 -5.79 -12.60
N PRO A 156 20.44 -7.05 -12.13
CA PRO A 156 20.57 -7.37 -10.72
C PRO A 156 21.95 -7.03 -10.12
N GLN A 157 22.98 -6.89 -10.94
CA GLN A 157 24.36 -6.61 -10.50
C GLN A 157 24.70 -5.12 -10.46
N ALA A 158 23.82 -4.26 -11.01
CA ALA A 158 23.98 -2.82 -10.91
C ALA A 158 24.13 -2.38 -9.44
N PRO A 159 24.94 -1.35 -9.15
CA PRO A 159 24.99 -0.74 -7.84
C PRO A 159 23.63 -0.09 -7.53
N HIS A 160 22.80 -0.78 -6.75
CA HIS A 160 21.53 -0.25 -6.26
C HIS A 160 21.83 0.73 -5.12
N GLY A 161 21.50 2.01 -5.29
CA GLY A 161 21.52 2.96 -4.18
C GLY A 161 20.60 2.45 -3.06
N LEU A 162 21.13 2.33 -1.84
CA LEU A 162 20.34 2.00 -0.64
C LEU A 162 19.20 3.02 -0.52
N LEU A 163 17.96 2.57 -0.77
CA LEU A 163 16.75 3.34 -0.50
C LEU A 163 16.40 3.25 0.99
#